data_AF-A0A3T0HV80-F1
#
_entry.id   AF-A0A3T0HV80-F1
#
_cell.length_a   1.000
_cell.length_b   1.000
_cell.length_c   1.000
_cell.angle_alpha   90.00
_cell.angle_beta   90.00
_cell.angle_gamma   90.00
#
_symmetry.space_group_name_H-M   'P 1'
#
loop_
_entity.id
_entity.type
_entity.pdbx_description
1 polymer ?
#
loop_
_entity_poly.entity_id
_entity_poly.type
_entity_poly.pdbx_seq_one_letter_code
_entity_poly.pdbx_strand_id
1 'polypeptide(L)'
;MILADLATAIDCAGLTSRQRLALQLVFIDDLTQEDAGIALGRLTGKQSSKQTVNRLVKVALSKVARVFEAWARRGEGYSLGINEMEAK
;
A
#
# COMPACT_ATOMS: atom_id res chain seq x y z
N MET A 1 12.93 11.41 6.87
CA MET A 1 11.70 12.04 6.33
C MET A 1 10.95 10.97 5.53
N ILE A 2 10.12 10.15 6.19
CA ILE A 2 9.47 8.97 5.56
C ILE A 2 7.94 9.18 5.42
N LEU A 3 7.32 9.94 6.34
CA LEU A 3 5.88 10.23 6.33
C LEU A 3 5.44 11.15 5.17
N ALA A 4 6.30 12.05 4.70
CA ALA A 4 6.03 12.85 3.51
C ALA A 4 5.97 12.00 2.23
N ASP A 5 6.63 10.83 2.23
CA ASP A 5 6.78 9.98 1.05
C ASP A 5 5.58 9.03 0.86
N LEU A 6 4.95 8.56 1.95
CA LEU A 6 3.83 7.60 1.85
C LEU A 6 2.56 8.21 1.26
N ALA A 7 2.18 9.42 1.68
CA ALA A 7 1.01 10.10 1.12
C ALA A 7 1.18 10.33 -0.39
N THR A 8 2.36 10.83 -0.79
CA THR A 8 2.73 10.97 -2.20
C THR A 8 2.77 9.61 -2.91
N ALA A 9 3.25 8.54 -2.28
CA ALA A 9 3.30 7.22 -2.89
C ALA A 9 1.89 6.67 -3.14
N ILE A 10 0.95 6.87 -2.21
CA ILE A 10 -0.46 6.50 -2.37
C ILE A 10 -1.11 7.28 -3.51
N ASP A 11 -0.80 8.57 -3.65
CA ASP A 11 -1.32 9.40 -4.73
C ASP A 11 -0.74 9.02 -6.10
N CYS A 12 0.55 8.68 -6.16
CA CYS A 12 1.20 8.17 -7.37
C CYS A 12 0.84 6.71 -7.71
N ALA A 13 0.36 5.91 -6.75
CA ALA A 13 0.12 4.48 -6.93
C ALA A 13 -1.08 4.14 -7.84
N GLY A 14 -1.88 5.13 -8.26
CA GLY A 14 -3.04 4.90 -9.12
C GLY A 14 -4.05 3.94 -8.49
N LEU A 15 -4.31 4.12 -7.18
CA LEU A 15 -5.29 3.33 -6.44
C LEU A 15 -6.70 3.67 -6.92
N THR A 16 -7.55 2.66 -7.08
CA THR A 16 -8.99 2.90 -7.29
C THR A 16 -9.63 3.42 -6.01
N SER A 17 -10.78 4.10 -6.10
CA SER A 17 -11.50 4.59 -4.93
C SER A 17 -11.80 3.47 -3.92
N ARG A 18 -12.07 2.25 -4.41
CA ARG A 18 -12.27 1.06 -3.57
C ARG A 18 -11.00 0.57 -2.89
N GLN A 19 -9.85 0.65 -3.55
CA GLN A 19 -8.55 0.30 -2.98
C GLN A 19 -8.14 1.28 -1.88
N ARG A 20 -8.31 2.59 -2.14
CA ARG A 20 -8.04 3.65 -1.16
C ARG A 20 -8.95 3.51 0.06
N LEU A 21 -10.25 3.31 -0.16
CA LEU A 21 -11.21 3.10 0.92
C LEU A 21 -10.91 1.84 1.73
N ALA A 22 -10.52 0.74 1.09
CA ALA A 22 -10.12 -0.48 1.79
C ALA A 22 -8.89 -0.28 2.68
N LEU A 23 -7.90 0.51 2.24
CA LEU A 23 -6.75 0.86 3.06
C LEU A 23 -7.14 1.74 4.25
N GLN A 24 -8.00 2.73 4.04
CA GLN A 24 -8.50 3.61 5.12
C GLN A 24 -9.20 2.78 6.21
N LEU A 25 -10.17 1.95 5.81
CA LEU A 25 -10.96 1.16 6.76
C LEU A 25 -10.09 0.20 7.58
N VAL A 26 -9.07 -0.41 6.96
CA VAL A 26 -8.25 -1.43 7.64
C VAL A 26 -7.11 -0.81 8.45
N PHE A 27 -6.44 0.24 7.96
CA PHE A 27 -5.23 0.77 8.59
C PHE A 27 -5.46 2.06 9.40
N ILE A 28 -6.50 2.83 9.08
CA ILE A 28 -6.82 4.08 9.79
C ILE A 28 -7.96 3.87 10.77
N ASP A 29 -9.04 3.23 10.31
CA ASP A 29 -10.21 2.96 11.15
C ASP A 29 -10.09 1.65 11.96
N ASP A 30 -8.97 0.94 11.80
CA ASP A 30 -8.61 -0.31 12.49
C ASP A 30 -9.69 -1.40 12.43
N LEU A 31 -10.45 -1.44 11.33
CA LEU A 31 -11.47 -2.45 11.14
C LEU A 31 -10.86 -3.79 10.76
N THR A 32 -11.45 -4.85 11.27
CA THR A 32 -11.16 -6.20 10.78
C THR A 32 -11.51 -6.29 9.29
N GLN A 33 -10.89 -7.23 8.58
CA GLN A 33 -11.18 -7.45 7.15
C GLN A 33 -12.65 -7.83 6.89
N GLU A 34 -13.34 -8.36 7.89
CA GLU A 34 -14.78 -8.69 7.83
C GLU A 34 -15.62 -7.42 7.98
N ASP A 35 -15.34 -6.61 9.00
CA ASP A 35 -16.04 -5.35 9.25
C ASP A 35 -15.80 -4.32 8.14
N ALA A 36 -14.56 -4.26 7.63
CA ALA A 36 -14.21 -3.44 6.47
C ALA A 36 -15.00 -3.87 5.22
N GLY A 37 -15.33 -5.16 5.07
CA GLY A 37 -16.14 -5.67 3.97
C GLY A 37 -17.60 -5.22 4.05
N ILE A 38 -18.14 -5.18 5.26
CA ILE A 38 -19.47 -4.65 5.57
C ILE A 38 -19.49 -3.14 5.34
N ALA A 39 -18.49 -2.41 5.84
CA ALA A 39 -18.37 -0.96 5.67
C ALA A 39 -18.22 -0.56 4.19
N LEU A 40 -17.38 -1.26 3.43
CA LEU A 40 -17.30 -1.12 1.97
C LEU A 40 -18.65 -1.37 1.29
N GLY A 41 -19.39 -2.38 1.75
CA GLY A 41 -20.74 -2.66 1.27
C GLY A 41 -21.69 -1.47 1.45
N ARG A 42 -21.73 -0.91 2.67
CA ARG A 42 -22.54 0.26 3.00
C ARG A 42 -22.16 1.50 2.19
N LEU A 43 -20.86 1.76 2.03
CA LEU A 43 -20.37 2.97 1.35
C LEU A 43 -20.43 2.87 -0.18
N THR A 44 -20.36 1.67 -0.75
CA THR A 44 -20.28 1.49 -2.22
C THR A 44 -21.51 0.81 -2.82
N GLY A 45 -22.50 0.43 -2.00
CA GLY A 45 -23.69 -0.31 -2.41
C GLY A 45 -23.40 -1.78 -2.82
N LYS A 46 -22.16 -2.25 -2.70
CA LYS A 46 -21.73 -3.59 -3.11
C LYS A 46 -20.99 -4.30 -1.99
N GLN A 47 -21.69 -5.24 -1.35
CA GLN A 47 -21.16 -6.09 -0.28
C GLN A 47 -19.83 -6.71 -0.72
N SER A 48 -18.82 -6.60 0.14
CA SER A 48 -17.48 -7.15 -0.12
C SER A 48 -17.18 -8.22 0.92
N SER A 49 -16.77 -9.40 0.46
CA SER A 49 -16.31 -10.46 1.37
C SER A 49 -14.94 -10.12 1.95
N LYS A 50 -14.60 -10.72 3.10
CA LYS A 50 -13.26 -10.67 3.69
C LYS A 50 -12.14 -10.91 2.67
N GLN A 51 -12.31 -11.91 1.80
CA GLN A 51 -11.36 -12.25 0.73
C GLN A 51 -11.22 -11.12 -0.29
N THR A 52 -12.33 -10.44 -0.61
CA THR A 52 -12.34 -9.29 -1.51
C THR A 52 -11.58 -8.11 -0.90
N VAL A 53 -11.82 -7.80 0.38
CA VAL A 53 -11.09 -6.72 1.08
C VAL A 53 -9.60 -7.05 1.14
N ASN A 54 -9.24 -8.28 1.50
CA ASN A 54 -7.84 -8.71 1.54
C ASN A 54 -7.16 -8.55 0.17
N ARG A 55 -7.84 -8.93 -0.92
CA ARG A 55 -7.34 -8.71 -2.28
C ARG A 55 -7.18 -7.23 -2.61
N LEU A 56 -8.16 -6.38 -2.25
CA LEU A 56 -8.09 -4.93 -2.47
C LEU A 56 -6.88 -4.33 -1.75
N VAL A 57 -6.70 -4.66 -0.47
CA VAL A 57 -5.57 -4.20 0.34
C VAL A 57 -4.24 -4.69 -0.23
N LYS A 58 -4.12 -5.99 -0.55
CA LYS A 58 -2.88 -6.56 -1.10
C LYS A 58 -2.48 -5.91 -2.43
N VAL A 59 -3.45 -5.69 -3.32
CA VAL A 59 -3.19 -5.00 -4.60
C VAL A 59 -2.80 -3.54 -4.35
N ALA A 60 -3.46 -2.85 -3.42
CA ALA A 60 -3.14 -1.47 -3.09
C ALA A 60 -1.71 -1.34 -2.53
N LEU A 61 -1.33 -2.20 -1.58
CA LEU A 61 0.03 -2.26 -1.03
C LEU A 61 1.06 -2.56 -2.11
N SER A 62 0.78 -3.50 -3.02
CA SER A 62 1.70 -3.84 -4.11
C SER A 62 1.91 -2.66 -5.08
N LYS A 63 0.86 -1.87 -5.34
CA LYS A 63 0.97 -0.66 -6.17
C LYS A 63 1.79 0.42 -5.49
N VAL A 64 1.56 0.64 -4.19
CA VAL A 64 2.35 1.59 -3.38
C VAL A 64 3.82 1.17 -3.34
N ALA A 65 4.11 -0.11 -3.09
CA ALA A 65 5.47 -0.65 -3.10
C ALA A 65 6.19 -0.40 -4.44
N ARG A 66 5.50 -0.57 -5.57
CA ARG A 66 6.04 -0.28 -6.90
C ARG A 66 6.42 1.19 -7.11
N VAL A 67 5.71 2.12 -6.47
CA VAL A 67 6.07 3.54 -6.52
C VAL A 67 7.40 3.76 -5.79
N PHE A 68 7.53 3.22 -4.58
CA PHE A 68 8.79 3.28 -3.83
C PHE A 68 9.94 2.61 -4.60
N GLU A 69 9.73 1.44 -5.21
CA GLU A 69 10.74 0.78 -6.05
C GLU A 69 11.15 1.64 -7.26
N ALA A 70 10.19 2.34 -7.89
CA ALA A 70 10.47 3.20 -9.02
C ALA A 70 11.25 4.45 -8.62
N TRP A 71 10.95 5.02 -7.45
CA TRP A 71 11.69 6.14 -6.88
C TRP A 71 13.11 5.74 -6.49
N ALA A 72 13.26 4.59 -5.81
CA ALA A 72 14.57 4.00 -5.50
C ALA A 72 15.43 3.77 -6.75
N ARG A 73 14.81 3.46 -7.89
CA ARG A 73 15.50 3.30 -9.19
C ARG A 73 15.82 4.62 -9.92
N ARG A 74 15.12 5.73 -9.62
CA ARG A 74 15.23 7.01 -10.36
C ARG A 74 16.22 8.01 -9.77
N GLY A 75 16.69 7.83 -8.54
CA GLY A 75 17.67 8.74 -7.93
C GLY A 75 18.25 8.21 -6.63
N GLU A 76 19.45 7.63 -6.75
CA GLU A 76 20.46 7.35 -5.72
C GLU A 76 20.26 6.12 -4.79
N GLY A 77 21.14 5.12 -4.94
CA GLY A 77 21.82 4.61 -3.75
C GLY A 77 21.23 3.42 -2.98
N TYR A 78 20.47 2.52 -3.60
CA TYR A 78 20.61 1.10 -3.21
C TYR A 78 21.61 0.42 -4.13
N SER A 79 22.83 0.98 -4.19
CA SER A 79 23.96 0.08 -4.12
C SER A 79 23.71 -0.72 -2.86
N LEU A 80 23.42 -2.01 -2.99
CA LEU A 80 23.83 -2.94 -1.96
C LEU A 80 25.34 -2.71 -1.89
N GLY A 81 25.76 -1.80 -1.02
CA GLY A 81 27.15 -1.70 -0.59
C GLY A 81 27.40 -3.01 0.12
N ILE A 82 27.65 -4.06 -0.66
CA ILE A 82 28.45 -5.18 -0.22
C ILE A 82 29.75 -4.49 0.14
N ASN A 83 29.91 -4.23 1.43
CA ASN A 83 31.14 -3.70 1.96
C ASN A 83 32.17 -4.82 1.75
N GLU A 84 32.81 -4.84 0.58
CA GLU A 84 34.10 -5.48 0.37
C GLU A 84 35.14 -4.68 1.16
N MET A 85 35.00 -4.68 2.48
CA MET A 85 36.07 -4.40 3.42
C MET A 85 35.94 -5.45 4.51
N GLU A 86 36.42 -6.65 4.19
CA GLU A 86 37.21 -7.51 5.08
C GLU A 86 37.49 -8.84 4.38
N ALA A 87 38.58 -8.89 3.61
CA ALA A 87 39.45 -10.07 3.52
C ALA A 87 40.63 -9.84 2.55
N LYS A 88 41.66 -9.12 3.01
CA LYS A 88 43.07 -9.54 3.08
C LYS A 88 44.03 -8.36 2.98
#